data_AF-A0A1T4L8D8-F1
#
_entry.id   AF-A0A1T4L8D8-F1
#
_cell.length_a   1.000
_cell.length_b   1.000
_cell.length_c   1.000
_cell.angle_alpha   90.00
_cell.angle_beta   90.00
_cell.angle_gamma   90.00
#
_symmetry.space_group_name_H-M   'P 1'
#
loop_
_entity.id
_entity.type
_entity.pdbx_description
1 polymer ?
#
loop_
_entity_poly.entity_id
_entity_poly.type
_entity_poly.pdbx_seq_one_letter_code
_entity_poly.pdbx_strand_id
1 'polypeptide(L)'
;MFNFMKKDNCEIVAPSDGNVVQLESIDDPMFSQKMLGDGFAIKLKSDYVVSPVTGEVIVVFPTNHAIGIRTQDGIEVLIHIGFDTVNEKGNGFESYVTVGTKVKKGSTLVKVDRAYFESRGYDLTTPCIITNMDKIQSLDINFDIDAVCGKTVIGKYTLKV
;
A
#
# COMPACT_ATOMS: atom_id res chain seq x y z
N MET A 1 11.02 13.07 -34.12
CA MET A 1 12.16 12.29 -33.63
C MET A 1 11.74 11.70 -32.29
N PHE A 2 11.66 10.38 -32.22
CA PHE A 2 11.02 9.62 -31.13
C PHE A 2 11.71 9.85 -29.79
N ASN A 3 10.95 10.32 -28.79
CA ASN A 3 11.45 10.51 -27.43
C ASN A 3 11.32 9.18 -26.67
N PHE A 4 12.34 8.32 -26.83
CA PHE A 4 12.51 7.10 -26.08
C PHE A 4 13.24 7.46 -24.77
N MET A 5 12.50 7.57 -23.64
CA MET A 5 12.95 7.34 -22.24
C MET A 5 12.02 8.04 -21.23
N LYS A 6 10.95 7.34 -20.83
CA LYS A 6 10.36 7.43 -19.47
C LYS A 6 9.63 6.10 -19.17
N LYS A 7 10.37 5.00 -19.26
CA LYS A 7 10.01 3.74 -18.59
C LYS A 7 10.55 3.87 -17.16
N ASP A 8 9.73 3.60 -16.14
CA ASP A 8 10.14 3.12 -14.79
C ASP A 8 9.51 3.83 -13.57
N ASN A 9 8.73 4.91 -13.73
CA ASN A 9 8.14 5.56 -12.55
C ASN A 9 6.73 5.10 -12.15
N CYS A 10 6.06 4.26 -12.94
CA CYS A 10 4.66 3.89 -12.67
C CYS A 10 4.46 2.47 -12.14
N GLU A 11 5.52 1.79 -11.70
CA GLU A 11 5.38 0.46 -11.09
C GLU A 11 5.12 0.55 -9.60
N ILE A 12 4.33 -0.40 -9.10
CA ILE A 12 3.99 -0.60 -7.70
C ILE A 12 4.63 -1.93 -7.29
N VAL A 13 5.42 -1.91 -6.21
CA VAL A 13 6.00 -3.13 -5.62
C VAL A 13 5.19 -3.58 -4.41
N ALA A 14 5.33 -4.86 -4.05
CA ALA A 14 4.67 -5.42 -2.88
C ALA A 14 5.08 -4.69 -1.60
N PRO A 15 4.11 -4.18 -0.80
CA PRO A 15 4.41 -3.48 0.44
C PRO A 15 4.76 -4.44 1.58
N SER A 16 4.61 -5.75 1.39
CA SER A 16 5.06 -6.78 2.33
C SER A 16 5.26 -8.11 1.62
N ASP A 17 5.81 -9.10 2.31
CA ASP A 17 5.69 -10.48 1.87
C ASP A 17 4.23 -10.88 2.03
N GLY A 18 3.66 -11.65 1.09
CA GLY A 18 2.25 -11.99 1.21
C GLY A 18 1.59 -12.47 -0.07
N ASN A 19 0.28 -12.69 0.01
CA ASN A 19 -0.56 -13.03 -1.16
C ASN A 19 -1.30 -11.78 -1.62
N VAL A 20 -1.14 -11.41 -2.89
CA VAL A 20 -1.86 -10.29 -3.49
C VAL A 20 -3.25 -10.75 -3.91
N VAL A 21 -4.28 -10.09 -3.41
CA VAL A 21 -5.68 -10.42 -3.66
C VAL A 21 -6.46 -9.20 -4.14
N GLN A 22 -7.59 -9.46 -4.80
CA GLN A 22 -8.51 -8.42 -5.25
C GLN A 22 -9.17 -7.73 -4.06
N LEU A 23 -9.43 -6.43 -4.17
CA LEU A 23 -10.15 -5.69 -3.13
C LEU A 23 -11.55 -6.26 -2.93
N GLU A 24 -12.21 -6.69 -4.00
CA GLU A 24 -13.53 -7.29 -4.03
C GLU A 24 -13.62 -8.61 -3.23
N SER A 25 -12.47 -9.23 -2.92
CA SER A 25 -12.41 -10.49 -2.19
C SER A 25 -12.27 -10.32 -0.67
N ILE A 26 -12.16 -9.08 -0.17
CA ILE A 26 -11.90 -8.81 1.26
C ILE A 26 -13.18 -8.35 1.98
N ASP A 27 -13.26 -8.61 3.28
CA ASP A 27 -14.47 -8.39 4.10
C ASP A 27 -14.52 -6.98 4.71
N ASP A 28 -14.28 -5.96 3.89
CA ASP A 28 -14.45 -4.55 4.28
C ASP A 28 -15.10 -3.78 3.13
N PRO A 29 -16.36 -3.33 3.26
CA PRO A 29 -17.08 -2.61 2.21
C PRO A 29 -16.41 -1.32 1.74
N MET A 30 -15.66 -0.62 2.60
CA MET A 30 -14.97 0.62 2.24
C MET A 30 -13.94 0.38 1.14
N PHE A 31 -13.28 -0.78 1.18
CA PHE A 31 -12.27 -1.19 0.23
C PHE A 31 -12.83 -2.09 -0.88
N SER A 32 -13.66 -3.08 -0.56
CA SER A 32 -14.21 -4.03 -1.54
C SER A 32 -15.17 -3.39 -2.53
N GLN A 33 -15.83 -2.28 -2.15
CA GLN A 33 -16.63 -1.46 -3.05
C GLN A 33 -15.84 -0.29 -3.65
N LYS A 34 -14.52 -0.22 -3.41
CA LYS A 34 -13.61 0.80 -3.97
C LYS A 34 -14.04 2.24 -3.69
N MET A 35 -14.67 2.49 -2.53
CA MET A 35 -15.23 3.80 -2.20
C MET A 35 -14.15 4.88 -2.02
N LEU A 36 -12.96 4.49 -1.56
CA LEU A 36 -11.82 5.38 -1.34
C LEU A 36 -10.82 5.43 -2.50
N GLY A 37 -10.92 4.51 -3.45
CA GLY A 37 -9.90 4.30 -4.48
C GLY A 37 -9.85 2.85 -4.98
N ASP A 38 -9.00 2.60 -5.98
CA ASP A 38 -8.78 1.27 -6.55
C ASP A 38 -7.33 0.81 -6.31
N GLY A 39 -7.08 -0.49 -6.37
CA GLY A 39 -5.78 -1.08 -6.05
C GLY A 39 -5.88 -2.57 -5.77
N PHE A 40 -5.21 -2.99 -4.70
CA PHE A 40 -5.14 -4.39 -4.29
C PHE A 40 -5.09 -4.49 -2.77
N ALA A 41 -5.29 -5.69 -2.25
CA ALA A 41 -4.97 -6.00 -0.86
C ALA A 41 -3.88 -7.06 -0.81
N ILE A 42 -3.10 -7.07 0.26
CA ILE A 42 -2.10 -8.11 0.52
C ILE A 42 -2.36 -8.79 1.86
N LYS A 43 -2.44 -10.12 1.86
CA LYS A 43 -2.44 -10.93 3.09
C LYS A 43 -1.00 -11.02 3.58
N LEU A 44 -0.65 -10.17 4.55
CA LEU A 44 0.71 -10.02 5.05
C LEU A 44 1.28 -11.37 5.53
N LYS A 45 2.55 -11.64 5.23
CA LYS A 45 3.40 -12.76 5.68
C LYS A 45 4.67 -12.27 6.44
N SER A 46 4.89 -10.96 6.53
CA SER A 46 6.01 -10.32 7.24
C SER A 46 5.54 -9.33 8.29
N ASP A 47 6.36 -9.09 9.32
CA ASP A 47 6.15 -8.06 10.34
C ASP A 47 6.46 -6.64 9.82
N TYR A 48 6.97 -6.50 8.59
CA TYR A 48 7.32 -5.19 8.03
C TYR A 48 6.42 -4.83 6.85
N VAL A 49 6.00 -3.57 6.85
CA VAL A 49 5.35 -2.92 5.72
C VAL A 49 6.29 -1.85 5.16
N VAL A 50 6.56 -1.94 3.86
CA VAL A 50 7.47 -1.07 3.12
C VAL A 50 6.70 -0.24 2.09
N SER A 51 7.36 0.80 1.60
CA SER A 51 6.79 1.67 0.58
C SER A 51 6.61 0.93 -0.74
N PRO A 52 5.39 0.86 -1.30
CA PRO A 52 5.13 0.23 -2.59
C PRO A 52 5.57 1.13 -3.77
N VAL A 53 5.81 2.42 -3.52
CA VAL A 53 6.18 3.43 -4.52
C VAL A 53 7.34 4.30 -4.03
N THR A 54 7.92 5.11 -4.92
CA THR A 54 8.90 6.14 -4.55
C THR A 54 8.18 7.48 -4.48
N GLY A 55 8.36 8.22 -3.39
CA GLY A 55 7.61 9.45 -3.15
C GLY A 55 7.91 10.10 -1.81
N GLU A 56 6.96 10.90 -1.34
CA GLU A 56 6.98 11.58 -0.06
C GLU A 56 5.77 11.14 0.77
N VAL A 57 6.00 10.84 2.04
CA VAL A 57 4.93 10.54 3.00
C VAL A 57 4.13 11.81 3.26
N ILE A 58 2.85 11.81 2.87
CA ILE A 58 1.96 12.96 3.00
C ILE A 58 1.01 12.85 4.19
N VAL A 59 0.79 11.63 4.69
CA VAL A 59 -0.01 11.39 5.89
C VAL A 59 0.51 10.15 6.62
N VAL A 60 0.58 10.25 7.95
CA VAL A 60 0.72 9.12 8.86
C VAL A 60 -0.41 9.24 9.85
N PHE A 61 -1.28 8.24 9.93
CA PHE A 61 -2.41 8.29 10.85
C PHE A 61 -1.91 8.21 12.30
N PRO A 62 -2.57 8.86 13.29
CA PRO A 62 -2.08 8.92 14.67
C PRO A 62 -1.82 7.57 15.33
N THR A 63 -2.54 6.53 14.89
CA THR A 63 -2.40 5.15 15.39
C THR A 63 -1.47 4.29 14.51
N ASN A 64 -0.75 4.88 13.56
CA ASN A 64 0.23 4.24 12.66
C ASN A 64 -0.29 3.11 11.75
N HIS A 65 -1.57 2.76 11.82
CA HIS A 65 -2.20 1.74 10.99
C HIS A 65 -2.28 2.09 9.50
N ALA A 66 -2.18 3.37 9.13
CA ALA A 66 -2.29 3.81 7.76
C ALA A 66 -1.30 4.92 7.41
N ILE A 67 -0.75 4.84 6.20
CA ILE A 67 0.29 5.73 5.68
C ILE A 67 -0.05 6.07 4.24
N GLY A 68 -0.07 7.36 3.92
CA GLY A 68 -0.29 7.85 2.56
C GLY A 68 0.98 8.46 1.98
N ILE A 69 1.26 8.12 0.73
CA ILE A 69 2.47 8.48 0.00
C ILE A 69 2.07 9.15 -1.29
N ARG A 70 2.64 10.32 -1.56
CA ARG A 70 2.51 11.00 -2.85
C ARG A 70 3.75 10.76 -3.70
N THR A 71 3.57 10.18 -4.86
CA THR A 71 4.65 9.99 -5.85
C THR A 71 5.03 11.32 -6.51
N GLN A 72 6.17 11.35 -7.20
CA GLN A 72 6.63 12.57 -7.90
C GLN A 72 5.70 13.01 -9.05
N ASP A 73 4.97 12.08 -9.64
CA ASP A 73 3.94 12.31 -10.67
C ASP A 73 2.56 12.59 -10.06
N GLY A 74 2.47 12.73 -8.73
CA GLY A 74 1.29 13.24 -8.04
C GLY A 74 0.19 12.20 -7.78
N ILE A 75 0.50 10.91 -7.88
CA ILE A 75 -0.38 9.81 -7.46
C ILE A 75 -0.30 9.64 -5.96
N GLU A 76 -1.45 9.45 -5.33
CA GLU A 76 -1.59 9.29 -3.88
C GLU A 76 -1.93 7.84 -3.58
N VAL A 77 -0.99 7.15 -2.94
CA VAL A 77 -1.12 5.75 -2.54
C VAL A 77 -1.36 5.70 -1.04
N LEU A 78 -2.45 5.07 -0.62
CA LEU A 78 -2.77 4.80 0.77
C LEU A 78 -2.51 3.33 1.08
N ILE A 79 -1.70 3.07 2.10
CA ILE A 79 -1.50 1.74 2.68
C ILE A 79 -2.26 1.70 4.01
N HIS A 80 -3.23 0.81 4.14
CA HIS A 80 -4.06 0.63 5.35
C HIS A 80 -3.84 -0.79 5.90
N ILE A 81 -3.35 -0.92 7.13
CA ILE A 81 -2.83 -2.17 7.67
C ILE A 81 -3.89 -2.84 8.54
N GLY A 82 -4.46 -3.92 8.01
CA GLY A 82 -5.52 -4.68 8.66
C GLY A 82 -6.85 -3.93 8.74
N PHE A 83 -7.89 -4.65 9.15
CA PHE A 83 -9.21 -4.09 9.42
C PHE A 83 -9.36 -3.79 10.91
N ASP A 84 -10.03 -2.68 11.25
CA ASP A 84 -10.30 -2.23 12.62
C ASP A 84 -9.07 -2.03 13.54
N THR A 85 -7.85 -2.14 13.01
CA THR A 85 -6.60 -1.99 13.78
C THR A 85 -6.40 -0.59 14.37
N VAL A 86 -7.14 0.41 13.87
CA VAL A 86 -7.25 1.74 14.49
C VAL A 86 -7.71 1.66 15.94
N ASN A 87 -8.52 0.66 16.31
CA ASN A 87 -9.04 0.45 17.66
C ASN A 87 -7.95 0.10 18.68
N GLU A 88 -6.79 -0.36 18.22
CA GLU A 88 -5.63 -0.64 19.07
C GLU A 88 -4.84 0.61 19.44
N LYS A 89 -5.24 1.80 18.97
CA LYS A 89 -4.69 3.10 19.40
C LYS A 89 -3.16 3.20 19.24
N GLY A 90 -2.60 2.54 18.23
CA GLY A 90 -1.16 2.50 17.95
C GLY A 90 -0.40 1.34 18.61
N ASN A 91 -1.04 0.55 19.47
CA ASN A 91 -0.42 -0.66 19.99
C ASN A 91 -0.19 -1.66 18.85
N GLY A 92 0.96 -2.34 18.89
CA GLY A 92 1.36 -3.28 17.84
C GLY A 92 1.95 -2.62 16.59
N PHE A 93 2.09 -1.29 16.55
CA PHE A 93 2.72 -0.58 15.44
C PHE A 93 3.95 0.22 15.90
N GLU A 94 5.04 0.11 15.15
CA GLU A 94 6.24 0.94 15.29
C GLU A 94 6.51 1.64 13.95
N SER A 95 6.19 2.94 13.87
CA SER A 95 6.42 3.72 12.65
C SER A 95 7.88 4.14 12.52
N TYR A 96 8.44 4.03 11.32
CA TYR A 96 9.77 4.50 10.96
C TYR A 96 9.75 5.79 10.14
N VAL A 97 8.56 6.32 9.86
CA VAL A 97 8.38 7.50 9.01
C VAL A 97 7.46 8.52 9.65
N THR A 98 7.64 9.77 9.25
CA THR A 98 6.77 10.91 9.57
C THR A 98 6.38 11.65 8.29
N VAL A 99 5.38 12.53 8.37
CA VAL A 99 5.00 13.39 7.24
C VAL A 99 6.22 14.20 6.76
N GLY A 100 6.41 14.25 5.44
CA GLY A 100 7.57 14.86 4.78
C GLY A 100 8.74 13.90 4.57
N THR A 101 8.68 12.66 5.09
CA THR A 101 9.74 11.67 4.86
C THR A 101 9.78 11.26 3.39
N LYS A 102 10.95 11.36 2.76
CA LYS A 102 11.17 10.84 1.40
C LYS A 102 11.45 9.35 1.44
N VAL A 103 10.70 8.57 0.68
CA VAL A 103 10.79 7.11 0.63
C VAL A 103 11.03 6.64 -0.80
N LYS A 104 11.73 5.51 -0.91
CA LYS A 104 11.87 4.76 -2.16
C LYS A 104 11.05 3.49 -2.07
N LYS A 105 10.76 2.86 -3.20
CA LYS A 105 10.25 1.47 -3.24
C LYS A 105 11.08 0.59 -2.30
N GLY A 106 10.41 -0.12 -1.39
CA GLY A 106 11.05 -0.99 -0.39
C GLY A 106 11.57 -0.28 0.86
N SER A 107 11.47 1.04 0.99
CA SER A 107 11.78 1.73 2.26
C SER A 107 10.81 1.28 3.35
N THR A 108 11.31 0.86 4.50
CA THR A 108 10.47 0.48 5.66
C THR A 108 9.61 1.66 6.11
N LEU A 109 8.31 1.43 6.23
CA LEU A 109 7.35 2.43 6.71
C LEU A 109 7.00 2.18 8.16
N VAL A 110 6.64 0.94 8.49
CA VAL A 110 6.13 0.55 9.80
C VAL A 110 6.39 -0.93 10.04
N LYS A 111 6.69 -1.27 11.30
CA LYS A 111 6.70 -2.64 11.80
C LYS A 111 5.39 -2.92 12.52
N VAL A 112 4.86 -4.12 12.30
CA VAL A 112 3.60 -4.64 12.79
C VAL A 112 3.92 -5.83 13.69
N ASP A 113 3.48 -5.79 14.94
CA ASP A 113 3.47 -6.96 15.82
C ASP A 113 2.30 -7.86 15.40
N ARG A 114 2.56 -8.75 14.45
CA ARG A 114 1.51 -9.60 13.92
C ARG A 114 0.92 -10.55 14.94
N ALA A 115 1.77 -11.12 15.79
CA ALA A 115 1.33 -12.04 16.82
C ALA A 115 0.35 -11.35 17.78
N TYR A 116 0.60 -10.09 18.12
CA TYR A 116 -0.33 -9.27 18.90
C TYR A 116 -1.71 -9.16 18.23
N PHE A 117 -1.77 -8.79 16.96
CA PHE A 117 -3.03 -8.62 16.24
C PHE A 117 -3.75 -9.96 16.00
N GLU A 118 -3.03 -10.99 15.53
CA GLU A 118 -3.58 -12.31 15.26
C GLU A 118 -4.14 -12.95 16.55
N SER A 119 -3.45 -12.79 17.69
CA SER A 119 -3.94 -13.29 19.00
C SER A 119 -5.25 -12.65 19.47
N ARG A 120 -5.62 -11.50 18.89
CA ARG A 120 -6.84 -10.74 19.18
C ARG A 120 -7.91 -10.90 18.10
N GLY A 121 -7.63 -11.70 17.06
CA GLY A 121 -8.57 -11.98 15.98
C GLY A 121 -8.67 -10.88 14.91
N TYR A 122 -7.69 -9.97 14.83
CA TYR A 122 -7.65 -9.00 13.74
C TYR A 122 -7.22 -9.66 12.43
N ASP A 123 -7.88 -9.29 11.35
CA ASP A 123 -7.43 -9.59 9.99
C ASP A 123 -6.40 -8.51 9.57
N LEU A 124 -5.17 -8.95 9.28
CA LEU A 124 -4.08 -8.09 8.83
C LEU A 124 -3.99 -7.94 7.31
N THR A 125 -5.02 -8.37 6.58
CA THR A 125 -5.17 -8.05 5.16
C THR A 125 -5.05 -6.54 4.97
N THR A 126 -4.09 -6.13 4.15
CA THR A 126 -3.63 -4.74 4.06
C THR A 126 -3.97 -4.19 2.68
N PRO A 127 -5.03 -3.38 2.55
CA PRO A 127 -5.30 -2.61 1.35
C PRO A 127 -4.17 -1.64 1.01
N CYS A 128 -3.83 -1.59 -0.27
CA CYS A 128 -2.95 -0.60 -0.86
C CYS A 128 -3.64 -0.05 -2.10
N ILE A 129 -4.14 1.18 -1.99
CA ILE A 129 -5.03 1.79 -2.96
C ILE A 129 -4.48 3.12 -3.48
N ILE A 130 -4.86 3.49 -4.69
CA ILE A 130 -4.68 4.82 -5.24
C ILE A 130 -5.95 5.62 -4.97
N THR A 131 -5.84 6.72 -4.23
CA THR A 131 -6.99 7.52 -3.78
C THR A 131 -7.44 8.57 -4.79
N ASN A 132 -6.56 8.98 -5.70
CA ASN A 132 -6.83 9.98 -6.74
C ASN A 132 -6.90 9.35 -8.14
N MET A 133 -7.83 8.41 -8.29
CA MET A 133 -8.08 7.66 -9.52
C MET A 133 -8.46 8.53 -10.73
N ASP A 134 -8.88 9.77 -10.50
CA ASP A 134 -9.14 10.75 -11.57
C ASP A 134 -7.90 11.01 -12.44
N LYS A 135 -6.69 10.85 -11.88
CA LYS A 135 -5.41 11.01 -12.59
C LYS A 135 -4.94 9.75 -13.34
N ILE A 136 -5.54 8.59 -13.06
CA ILE A 136 -5.10 7.30 -13.60
C ILE A 136 -5.86 6.96 -14.88
N GLN A 137 -5.13 6.67 -15.96
CA GLN A 137 -5.70 6.18 -17.22
C GLN A 137 -5.95 4.67 -17.18
N SER A 138 -4.98 3.89 -16.70
CA SER A 138 -5.10 2.45 -16.48
C SER A 138 -4.37 2.03 -15.20
N LEU A 139 -4.87 0.99 -14.55
CA LEU A 139 -4.25 0.34 -13.40
C LEU A 139 -4.27 -1.17 -13.65
N ASP A 140 -3.09 -1.76 -13.84
CA ASP A 140 -2.91 -3.18 -14.14
C ASP A 140 -2.23 -3.83 -12.93
N ILE A 141 -2.95 -4.74 -12.24
CA ILE A 141 -2.46 -5.46 -11.07
C ILE A 141 -2.42 -6.97 -11.35
N ASN A 142 -1.35 -7.62 -10.90
CA ASN A 142 -1.22 -9.07 -10.89
C ASN A 142 -1.74 -9.61 -9.56
N PHE A 143 -2.86 -10.34 -9.61
CA PHE A 143 -3.47 -10.99 -8.45
C PHE A 143 -3.09 -12.48 -8.35
N ASP A 144 -3.38 -13.09 -7.20
CA ASP A 144 -3.18 -14.52 -6.93
C ASP A 144 -1.71 -14.97 -7.04
N ILE A 145 -0.81 -14.06 -6.67
CA ILE A 145 0.64 -14.30 -6.62
C ILE A 145 1.18 -14.20 -5.19
N ASP A 146 2.15 -15.05 -4.88
CA ASP A 146 3.04 -14.84 -3.74
C ASP A 146 4.04 -13.72 -4.08
N ALA A 147 4.04 -12.68 -3.26
CA ALA A 147 4.88 -11.51 -3.46
C ALA A 147 5.97 -11.43 -2.39
N VAL A 148 7.14 -10.95 -2.81
CA VAL A 148 8.29 -10.67 -1.95
C VAL A 148 8.38 -9.17 -1.70
N CYS A 149 8.43 -8.82 -0.43
CA CYS A 149 8.47 -7.45 0.09
C CYS A 149 9.49 -6.58 -0.64
N GLY A 150 9.02 -5.45 -1.19
CA GLY A 150 9.86 -4.46 -1.87
C GLY A 150 10.50 -4.92 -3.19
N LYS A 151 10.29 -6.16 -3.62
CA LYS A 151 10.93 -6.75 -4.82
C LYS A 151 9.93 -7.10 -5.91
N THR A 152 8.85 -7.80 -5.56
CA THR A 152 7.86 -8.22 -6.56
C THR A 152 7.12 -6.99 -7.09
N VAL A 153 7.18 -6.78 -8.40
CA VAL A 153 6.34 -5.79 -9.09
C VAL A 153 4.95 -6.38 -9.22
N ILE A 154 4.01 -5.83 -8.46
CA ILE A 154 2.64 -6.32 -8.36
C ILE A 154 1.70 -5.59 -9.31
N GLY A 155 2.06 -4.38 -9.75
CA GLY A 155 1.21 -3.63 -10.64
C GLY A 155 1.90 -2.46 -11.31
N LYS A 156 1.21 -1.91 -12.29
CA LYS A 156 1.63 -0.73 -13.05
C LYS A 156 0.42 0.17 -13.28
N TYR A 157 0.65 1.47 -13.28
CA TYR A 157 -0.37 2.43 -13.66
C TYR A 157 0.07 3.31 -14.83
N THR A 158 -0.88 3.94 -15.50
CA THR A 158 -0.63 4.99 -16.48
C THR A 158 -1.41 6.25 -16.11
N LEU A 159 -0.89 7.42 -16.47
CA LEU A 159 -1.51 8.70 -16.15
C LEU A 159 -2.38 9.18 -17.31
N LYS A 160 -3.49 9.86 -17.01
CA LYS A 160 -4.22 10.62 -18.03
C LYS A 160 -3.36 11.79 -18.51
N VAL A 161 -3.37 12.01 -19.83
CA VAL A 161 -2.71 13.14 -20.49
C VAL A 161 -3.66 14.33 -20.54
#